data_AF-A0A356V9W4-F1
#
_entry.id   AF-A0A356V9W4-F1
#
_cell.length_a   1.000
_cell.length_b   1.000
_cell.length_c   1.000
_cell.angle_alpha   90.00
_cell.angle_beta   90.00
_cell.angle_gamma   90.00
#
_symmetry.space_group_name_H-M   'P 1'
#
loop_
_entity.id
_entity.type
_entity.pdbx_description
1 polymer ?
#
loop_
_entity_poly.entity_id
_entity_poly.type
_entity_poly.pdbx_seq_one_letter_code
_entity_poly.pdbx_strand_id
1 'polypeptide(L)'
;MIDDASPTVNRREFLGFAPRHLLGGIRTVLDQTMALAAVRVTEHPSTARSDGHQGRAKCRTRWASGQQIAIIDPARCLAWGGGACQTCYLRCPLRDEAMVLDGGKPTIVAQSCDGCGVCVEVCRTVNDLGAIRLV
;
A
#
# COMPACT_ATOMS: atom_id res chain seq x y z
N MET A 1 34.79 -37.84 20.04
CA MET A 1 33.75 -37.10 20.79
C MET A 1 34.15 -35.65 20.72
N ILE A 2 33.24 -34.80 20.26
CA ILE A 2 33.51 -33.42 19.82
C ILE A 2 33.48 -32.51 21.04
N ASP A 3 34.60 -31.87 21.32
CA ASP A 3 34.76 -30.83 22.34
C ASP A 3 34.12 -29.51 21.88
N ASP A 4 33.24 -29.01 22.73
CA ASP A 4 32.59 -27.71 22.67
C ASP A 4 33.58 -26.64 23.16
N ALA A 5 34.06 -25.80 22.23
CA ALA A 5 34.73 -24.55 22.55
C ALA A 5 34.54 -23.56 21.39
N SER A 6 33.43 -22.84 21.42
CA SER A 6 33.15 -21.74 20.50
C SER A 6 33.85 -20.45 21.00
N PRO A 7 34.85 -19.89 20.29
CA PRO A 7 35.49 -18.64 20.72
C PRO A 7 34.62 -17.43 20.34
N THR A 8 34.31 -16.61 21.33
CA THR A 8 33.60 -15.32 21.20
C THR A 8 34.51 -14.26 20.55
N VAL A 9 34.48 -14.15 19.22
CA VAL A 9 35.22 -13.11 18.48
C VAL A 9 34.45 -11.78 18.49
N ASN A 10 35.12 -10.71 18.96
CA ASN A 10 34.59 -9.35 19.05
C ASN A 10 34.64 -8.63 17.68
N ARG A 11 33.56 -7.92 17.32
CA ARG A 11 33.38 -7.18 16.04
C ARG A 11 34.46 -6.12 15.74
N ARG A 12 35.16 -5.59 16.75
CA ARG A 12 36.15 -4.52 16.56
C ARG A 12 37.47 -4.99 15.93
N GLU A 13 37.79 -6.28 16.00
CA GLU A 13 39.06 -6.83 15.50
C GLU A 13 39.07 -7.02 13.97
N PHE A 14 37.90 -7.04 13.31
CA PHE A 14 37.80 -7.37 11.87
C PHE A 14 38.07 -6.19 10.91
N LEU A 15 38.12 -4.95 11.41
CA LEU A 15 38.21 -3.74 10.58
C LEU A 15 39.63 -3.19 10.41
N GLY A 16 40.65 -3.88 10.93
CA GLY A 16 42.04 -3.41 10.93
C GLY A 16 42.86 -3.70 9.67
N PHE A 17 42.36 -4.48 8.71
CA PHE A 17 43.18 -5.03 7.61
C PHE A 17 42.67 -4.67 6.20
N ALA A 18 42.32 -3.40 5.97
CA ALA A 18 42.07 -2.90 4.61
C ALA A 18 43.34 -2.20 4.06
N PRO A 19 43.99 -2.72 3.00
CA PRO A 19 45.19 -2.13 2.43
C PRO A 19 44.91 -0.77 1.77
N ARG A 20 45.75 0.22 2.11
CA ARG A 20 45.62 1.66 1.80
C ARG A 20 45.76 2.05 0.31
N HIS A 21 45.78 1.12 -0.63
CA HIS A 21 46.08 1.39 -2.04
C HIS A 21 44.85 1.38 -2.97
N LEU A 22 43.64 1.16 -2.45
CA LEU A 22 42.39 1.11 -3.25
C LEU A 22 41.56 2.41 -3.25
N LEU A 23 42.08 3.50 -2.67
CA LEU A 23 41.40 4.81 -2.59
C LEU A 23 42.15 5.94 -3.31
N GLY A 24 42.93 5.60 -4.34
CA GLY A 24 43.78 6.55 -5.06
C GLY A 24 43.21 7.17 -6.34
N GLY A 25 41.90 7.02 -6.65
CA GLY A 25 41.40 7.36 -8.00
C GLY A 25 40.07 8.09 -8.13
N ILE A 26 39.29 8.28 -7.06
CA ILE A 26 37.87 8.71 -7.22
C ILE A 26 37.63 10.20 -6.90
N ARG A 27 38.60 10.89 -6.28
CA ARG A 27 38.43 12.28 -5.85
C ARG A 27 38.57 13.31 -6.97
N THR A 28 39.16 12.96 -8.11
CA THR A 28 39.45 13.94 -9.18
C THR A 28 38.38 14.01 -10.27
N VAL A 29 37.42 13.07 -10.31
CA VAL A 29 36.33 13.08 -11.31
C VAL A 29 35.06 13.77 -10.82
N LEU A 30 34.88 13.93 -9.51
CA LEU A 30 33.67 14.54 -8.93
C LEU A 30 33.69 16.07 -8.85
N ASP A 31 34.83 16.72 -9.09
CA ASP A 31 34.98 18.19 -8.92
C ASP A 31 34.84 19.00 -10.23
N GLN A 32 34.73 18.37 -11.41
CA GLN A 32 34.69 19.07 -12.71
C GLN A 32 33.31 19.17 -13.38
N THR A 33 32.23 18.64 -12.79
CA THR A 33 30.86 18.79 -13.35
C THR A 33 29.97 19.78 -12.59
N MET A 34 30.47 20.42 -11.52
CA MET A 34 29.74 21.36 -10.67
C MET A 34 29.75 22.82 -11.17
N ALA A 35 29.97 23.07 -12.47
CA ALA A 35 30.08 24.44 -13.01
C ALA A 35 29.15 24.78 -14.19
N LEU A 36 28.23 23.89 -14.60
CA LEU A 36 27.28 24.19 -15.71
C LEU A 36 25.78 24.04 -15.37
N ALA A 37 25.41 23.66 -14.15
CA ALA A 37 24.01 23.61 -13.72
C ALA A 37 23.56 24.92 -13.02
N ALA A 38 23.84 26.06 -13.65
CA ALA A 38 23.23 27.34 -13.31
C ALA A 38 21.77 27.39 -13.82
N VAL A 39 20.88 26.56 -13.26
CA VAL A 39 19.43 26.74 -13.40
C VAL A 39 18.79 26.68 -12.02
N ARG A 40 18.67 27.88 -11.44
CA ARG A 40 17.66 28.34 -10.47
C ARG A 40 16.85 27.24 -9.78
N VAL A 41 17.25 26.90 -8.56
CA VAL A 41 16.34 26.33 -7.56
C VAL A 41 15.32 27.42 -7.24
N THR A 42 14.13 27.35 -7.83
CA THR A 42 12.97 28.00 -7.22
C THR A 42 12.68 27.24 -5.94
N GLU A 43 13.01 27.87 -4.82
CA GLU A 43 12.42 27.61 -3.51
C GLU A 43 10.98 27.11 -3.64
N HIS A 44 10.73 25.88 -3.18
CA HIS A 44 9.38 25.36 -3.00
C HIS A 44 8.76 26.11 -1.82
N PRO A 45 7.68 26.89 -2.00
CA PRO A 45 6.97 27.47 -0.88
C PRO A 45 6.27 26.32 -0.13
N SER A 46 6.80 25.97 1.04
CA SER A 46 6.09 25.19 2.05
C SER A 46 5.02 26.07 2.69
N THR A 47 4.00 26.42 1.91
CA THR A 47 2.74 26.99 2.37
C THR A 47 1.59 26.32 1.63
N ALA A 48 1.54 24.98 1.69
CA ALA A 48 0.29 24.26 1.50
C ALA A 48 -0.60 24.54 2.73
N ARG A 49 -1.29 25.68 2.64
CA ARG A 49 -2.46 25.98 3.45
C ARG A 49 -3.42 24.79 3.36
N SER A 50 -3.84 24.31 4.51
CA SER A 50 -5.00 23.46 4.68
C SER A 50 -6.26 24.24 4.34
N ASP A 51 -6.46 24.54 3.07
CA ASP A 51 -7.68 25.15 2.53
C ASP A 51 -8.43 24.07 1.74
N GLY A 52 -9.56 23.62 2.31
CA GLY A 52 -10.62 23.02 1.49
C GLY A 52 -11.01 21.57 1.78
N HIS A 53 -11.43 21.25 3.00
CA HIS A 53 -12.43 20.19 3.23
C HIS A 53 -13.84 20.56 2.67
N GLN A 54 -13.90 21.39 1.64
CA GLN A 54 -15.15 21.88 1.05
C GLN A 54 -15.08 21.70 -0.47
N GLY A 55 -15.40 20.50 -0.95
CA GLY A 55 -15.38 20.26 -2.39
C GLY A 55 -15.81 18.90 -2.93
N ARG A 56 -16.04 17.86 -2.10
CA ARG A 56 -16.47 16.52 -2.57
C ARG A 56 -17.96 16.47 -2.94
N ALA A 57 -18.44 17.47 -3.67
CA ALA A 57 -19.81 17.58 -4.15
C ALA A 57 -19.93 17.57 -5.69
N LYS A 58 -18.84 17.43 -6.45
CA LYS A 58 -18.84 17.61 -7.92
C LYS A 58 -17.79 16.68 -8.54
N CYS A 59 -18.05 15.69 -9.40
CA CYS A 59 -19.24 15.23 -10.11
C CYS A 59 -19.10 13.70 -10.27
N ARG A 60 -19.83 12.81 -9.60
CA ARG A 60 -21.23 12.38 -9.86
C ARG A 60 -21.68 12.20 -11.32
N THR A 61 -20.83 12.44 -12.33
CA THR A 61 -21.24 12.37 -13.76
C THR A 61 -20.20 11.68 -14.65
N ARG A 62 -19.56 10.62 -14.16
CA ARG A 62 -18.88 9.66 -15.05
C ARG A 62 -19.32 8.28 -14.63
N TRP A 63 -20.25 7.70 -15.40
CA TRP A 63 -20.85 6.35 -15.27
C TRP A 63 -22.31 6.30 -14.79
N ALA A 64 -23.17 7.11 -15.40
CA ALA A 64 -24.51 6.60 -15.70
C ALA A 64 -24.34 5.52 -16.78
N SER A 65 -24.79 4.30 -16.48
CA SER A 65 -24.91 3.14 -17.39
C SER A 65 -23.61 2.38 -17.70
N GLY A 66 -23.11 1.60 -16.72
CA GLY A 66 -22.08 0.56 -16.99
C GLY A 66 -21.11 0.22 -15.87
N GLN A 67 -21.24 0.82 -14.68
CA GLN A 67 -20.38 0.44 -13.56
C GLN A 67 -20.78 -0.93 -13.03
N GLN A 68 -19.82 -1.85 -12.99
CA GLN A 68 -20.00 -3.12 -12.32
C GLN A 68 -20.23 -2.91 -10.81
N ILE A 69 -21.12 -3.70 -10.19
CA ILE A 69 -21.30 -3.69 -8.74
C ILE A 69 -20.78 -4.98 -8.12
N ALA A 70 -20.25 -4.90 -6.91
CA ALA A 70 -19.89 -6.08 -6.16
C ALA A 70 -21.15 -6.77 -5.60
N ILE A 71 -21.20 -8.09 -5.71
CA ILE A 71 -22.22 -8.95 -5.08
C ILE A 71 -21.51 -9.98 -4.21
N ILE A 72 -21.98 -10.10 -2.97
CA ILE A 72 -21.52 -11.11 -2.01
C ILE A 72 -22.43 -12.33 -2.14
N ASP A 73 -21.84 -13.52 -2.19
CA ASP A 73 -22.51 -14.81 -1.99
C ASP A 73 -22.44 -15.19 -0.50
N PRO A 74 -23.53 -15.05 0.27
CA PRO A 74 -23.53 -15.35 1.70
C PRO A 74 -23.20 -16.81 2.01
N ALA A 75 -23.49 -17.74 1.10
CA ALA A 75 -23.22 -19.16 1.31
C ALA A 75 -21.71 -19.48 1.27
N ARG A 76 -20.91 -18.62 0.64
CA ARG A 76 -19.45 -18.78 0.54
C ARG A 76 -18.68 -17.83 1.46
N CYS A 77 -19.32 -16.78 1.98
CA CYS A 77 -18.64 -15.75 2.74
C CYS A 77 -18.34 -16.23 4.17
N LEU A 78 -17.06 -16.19 4.58
CA LEU A 78 -16.65 -16.57 5.94
C LEU A 78 -17.38 -15.77 7.03
N ALA A 79 -17.66 -14.49 6.79
CA ALA A 79 -18.37 -13.64 7.74
C ALA A 79 -19.85 -14.03 7.90
N TRP A 80 -20.51 -14.34 6.78
CA TRP A 80 -21.90 -14.81 6.78
C TRP A 80 -22.02 -16.24 7.33
N GLY A 81 -20.96 -17.05 7.21
CA GLY A 81 -20.83 -18.37 7.84
C GLY A 81 -20.49 -18.35 9.34
N GLY A 82 -20.49 -17.18 10.00
CA GLY A 82 -20.23 -17.05 11.44
C GLY A 82 -18.78 -16.76 11.83
N GLY A 83 -17.87 -16.62 10.88
CA GLY A 83 -16.49 -16.16 11.12
C GLY A 83 -16.40 -14.64 11.33
N ALA A 84 -15.27 -14.18 11.88
CA ALA A 84 -15.00 -12.75 12.10
C ALA A 84 -14.26 -12.06 10.93
N CYS A 85 -14.44 -12.56 9.68
CA CYS A 85 -13.70 -12.05 8.53
C CYS A 85 -14.21 -10.67 8.08
N GLN A 86 -13.32 -9.67 8.05
CA GLN A 86 -13.67 -8.30 7.62
C GLN A 86 -12.73 -7.75 6.53
N THR A 87 -11.92 -8.61 5.91
CA THR A 87 -10.85 -8.20 4.98
C THR A 87 -11.37 -7.38 3.80
N CYS A 88 -12.50 -7.77 3.19
CA CYS A 88 -13.08 -7.03 2.08
C CYS A 88 -13.52 -5.62 2.48
N TYR A 89 -14.12 -5.48 3.66
CA TYR A 89 -14.47 -4.19 4.24
C TYR A 89 -13.22 -3.36 4.46
N LEU A 90 -12.24 -3.86 5.22
CA LEU A 90 -11.02 -3.12 5.55
C LEU A 90 -10.24 -2.61 4.33
N ARG A 91 -10.34 -3.30 3.19
CA ARG A 91 -9.62 -2.96 1.96
C ARG A 91 -10.45 -2.18 0.95
N CYS A 92 -11.75 -2.05 1.14
CA CYS A 92 -12.58 -1.20 0.29
C CYS A 92 -12.04 0.26 0.34
N PRO A 93 -11.87 0.94 -0.81
CA PRO A 93 -11.51 2.37 -0.82
C PRO A 93 -12.64 3.27 -0.31
N LEU A 94 -13.89 2.82 -0.48
CA LEU A 94 -15.11 3.50 -0.11
C LEU A 94 -15.77 2.81 1.11
N ARG A 95 -15.00 2.54 2.17
CA ARG A 95 -15.53 2.01 3.44
C ARG A 95 -16.61 2.93 3.99
N ASP A 96 -17.61 2.34 4.62
CA ASP A 96 -18.79 3.03 5.18
C ASP A 96 -19.67 3.75 4.15
N GLU A 97 -19.21 3.91 2.90
CA GLU A 97 -19.97 4.47 1.78
C GLU A 97 -20.52 3.36 0.86
N ALA A 98 -19.65 2.49 0.35
CA ALA A 98 -19.95 1.42 -0.61
C ALA A 98 -20.01 0.02 0.01
N MET A 99 -19.40 -0.16 1.19
CA MET A 99 -19.43 -1.41 1.93
C MET A 99 -19.50 -1.11 3.41
N VAL A 100 -20.51 -1.68 4.07
CA VAL A 100 -20.79 -1.52 5.50
C VAL A 100 -20.74 -2.87 6.20
N LEU A 101 -20.58 -2.85 7.52
CA LEU A 101 -20.66 -4.04 8.36
C LEU A 101 -21.95 -4.03 9.18
N ASP A 102 -22.85 -4.98 8.91
CA ASP A 102 -24.03 -5.23 9.74
C ASP A 102 -23.74 -6.40 10.68
N GLY A 103 -23.54 -6.11 11.97
CA GLY A 103 -23.19 -7.15 12.97
C GLY A 103 -21.96 -7.98 12.57
N GLY A 104 -20.97 -7.34 11.94
CA GLY A 104 -19.76 -7.99 11.43
C GLY A 104 -19.89 -8.64 10.04
N LYS A 105 -21.08 -8.61 9.43
CA LYS A 105 -21.32 -9.15 8.07
C LYS A 105 -21.18 -8.04 7.03
N PRO A 106 -20.30 -8.19 6.02
CA PRO A 106 -20.15 -7.19 4.97
C PRO A 106 -21.38 -7.17 4.08
N THR A 107 -21.86 -5.95 3.78
CA THR A 107 -22.98 -5.67 2.89
C THR A 107 -22.59 -4.57 1.90
N ILE A 108 -22.88 -4.76 0.61
CA ILE A 108 -22.58 -3.77 -0.44
C ILE A 108 -23.71 -2.76 -0.53
N VAL A 109 -23.36 -1.48 -0.52
CA VAL A 109 -24.25 -0.36 -0.83
C VAL A 109 -24.12 -0.06 -2.32
N ALA A 110 -25.01 -0.64 -3.13
CA ALA A 110 -24.92 -0.62 -4.59
C ALA A 110 -24.82 0.81 -5.18
N GLN A 111 -25.49 1.78 -4.57
CA GLN A 111 -25.51 3.19 -5.04
C GLN A 111 -24.16 3.89 -4.91
N SER A 112 -23.28 3.41 -4.03
CA SER A 112 -21.96 3.99 -3.77
C SER A 112 -20.82 3.12 -4.30
N CYS A 113 -21.12 1.89 -4.73
CA CYS A 113 -20.12 0.96 -5.25
C CYS A 113 -19.64 1.41 -6.64
N ASP A 114 -18.35 1.66 -6.75
CA ASP A 114 -17.68 2.10 -7.98
C ASP A 114 -17.06 0.95 -8.79
N GLY A 115 -17.39 -0.30 -8.44
CA GLY A 115 -16.91 -1.48 -9.18
C GLY A 115 -15.39 -1.66 -9.19
N CYS A 116 -14.63 -1.06 -8.28
CA CYS A 116 -13.16 -1.12 -8.31
C CYS A 116 -12.56 -2.53 -8.16
N GLY A 117 -13.33 -3.54 -7.74
CA GLY A 117 -12.91 -4.94 -7.69
C GLY A 117 -11.95 -5.32 -6.55
N VAL A 118 -11.43 -4.36 -5.78
CA VAL A 118 -10.49 -4.63 -4.66
C VAL A 118 -11.04 -5.67 -3.69
N CYS A 119 -12.35 -5.63 -3.41
CA CYS A 119 -13.01 -6.59 -2.52
C CYS A 119 -12.98 -8.04 -3.05
N VAL A 120 -13.02 -8.24 -4.37
CA VAL A 120 -12.93 -9.56 -5.01
C VAL A 120 -11.53 -10.11 -4.83
N GLU A 121 -10.51 -9.31 -5.14
CA GLU A 121 -9.10 -9.72 -5.03
C GLU A 121 -8.73 -10.13 -3.61
N VAL A 122 -9.04 -9.27 -2.62
CA VAL A 122 -8.70 -9.55 -1.22
C VAL A 122 -9.56 -10.65 -0.61
N CYS A 123 -10.76 -10.90 -1.14
CA CYS A 123 -11.55 -12.05 -0.69
C CYS A 123 -10.84 -13.35 -1.03
N ARG A 124 -10.22 -13.44 -2.22
CA ARG A 124 -9.50 -14.65 -2.67
C ARG A 124 -8.21 -14.92 -1.90
N THR A 125 -7.65 -13.94 -1.17
CA THR A 125 -6.46 -14.16 -0.34
C THR A 125 -6.77 -14.82 1.00
N VAL A 126 -8.04 -14.84 1.41
CA VAL A 126 -8.50 -15.41 2.70
C VAL A 126 -9.61 -16.44 2.53
N ASN A 127 -10.17 -16.59 1.33
CA ASN A 127 -11.26 -17.50 1.00
C ASN A 127 -11.08 -18.03 -0.43
N ASP A 128 -10.57 -19.25 -0.55
CA ASP A 128 -10.23 -19.88 -1.83
C ASP A 128 -11.43 -20.06 -2.77
N LEU A 129 -12.64 -20.25 -2.22
CA LEU A 129 -13.87 -20.39 -3.01
C LEU A 129 -14.31 -19.06 -3.66
N GLY A 130 -13.84 -17.93 -3.12
CA GLY A 130 -14.28 -16.59 -3.48
C GLY A 130 -15.76 -16.36 -3.14
N ALA A 131 -16.04 -15.35 -2.32
CA ALA A 131 -17.40 -15.01 -1.95
C ALA A 131 -17.93 -13.75 -2.63
N ILE A 132 -17.11 -13.03 -3.39
CA ILE A 132 -17.49 -11.75 -4.00
C ILE A 132 -17.21 -11.80 -5.50
N ARG A 133 -18.14 -11.28 -6.30
CA ARG A 133 -17.96 -11.08 -7.75
C ARG A 133 -18.47 -9.70 -8.19
N LEU A 134 -17.98 -9.22 -9.31
CA LEU A 134 -18.53 -8.04 -9.99
C LEU A 134 -19.60 -8.46 -11.01
N VAL A 135 -20.67 -7.67 -11.14
CA VAL A 135 -21.73 -7.85 -12.17
C VAL A 135 -22.02 -6.57 -12.90
#